data_AF-A0A952RA63-F1
#
_entry.id   AF-A0A952RA63-F1
#
_cell.length_a   1.000
_cell.length_b   1.000
_cell.length_c   1.000
_cell.angle_alpha   90.00
_cell.angle_beta   90.00
_cell.angle_gamma   90.00
#
_symmetry.space_group_name_H-M   'P 1'
#
loop_
_entity.id
_entity.type
_entity.pdbx_description
1 polymer ?
#
loop_
_entity_poly.entity_id
_entity_poly.type
_entity_poly.pdbx_seq_one_letter_code
_entity_poly.pdbx_strand_id
1 'polypeptide(L)'
;MGVCQHRAGRSGPRCRAWGAAWFRIPLHPPFNALSAALLLALGALSAGGCGSKENTINAGTPLCEAGELRCKSTAVEVCRADGDGFELQEVCSGDTPACANGACVATVCEPASVRCEGNTVVTCAADGLAVTRREPCGVNQCVDGRCETRACRPGTHCNGSGQVEVCSEDGFTLIETLNCRAGEVCEGGACKARICVPGATYCQGLERVVCSTNGTSEEEWPCGDRQSCVNGSECAAWACEPGTDYCDGAQPRRCSVDGVNSAPLGAACSDGQSGDPGATCRAGVCEPWVCPAGEAYCDGNQPMDCAGDGLSTSVRGAACSGDLPYCEFARCEGVRYADYDGYARGPLPGTPGHPHSYTVNEADKTVLDNVTGLLWQREPATNELDWTQAVSYCDRLTWGGRKDWRLPTRMELLSLVDYGRVNPAIDSDAFPSTPSAGFWSASGRTDGNKWFVAFSGGFVGASSSGETRRVRCVAEGTSQRPIPASGHFFEVTGDTVLDHATGLEWQRSTSPGQQYQVDSVSYCEGLSLGGKTDWRLPTVAELSSLVPGRKAVSPHIDLTLFSGTQSSFYWSASPVSGSSSGWVVSFGDGSTYGAGVAHAVWARCVR
;
A
#
# COMPACT_ATOMS: atom_id res chain seq x y z
N MET A 1 41.62 18.15 29.82
CA MET A 1 41.52 17.61 28.44
C MET A 1 40.35 16.62 28.49
N GLY A 2 39.18 16.80 27.86
CA GLY A 2 38.82 17.64 26.70
C GLY A 2 38.93 16.82 25.42
N VAL A 3 37.92 16.66 24.55
CA VAL A 3 36.65 17.42 24.37
C VAL A 3 35.49 16.49 23.89
N CYS A 4 34.23 16.96 24.08
CA CYS A 4 32.92 16.57 23.53
C CYS A 4 32.87 15.61 22.30
N GLN A 5 32.04 14.56 22.31
CA GLN A 5 30.60 14.52 21.95
C GLN A 5 30.23 14.95 20.52
N HIS A 6 29.45 14.11 19.83
CA HIS A 6 28.52 14.51 18.76
C HIS A 6 27.08 14.08 19.12
N ARG A 7 26.10 14.91 18.74
CA ARG A 7 24.65 14.66 18.93
C ARG A 7 23.90 14.93 17.61
N ALA A 8 22.69 14.38 17.49
CA ALA A 8 21.91 14.38 16.25
C ALA A 8 21.33 15.77 15.85
N GLY A 9 21.00 15.92 14.56
CA GLY A 9 20.25 17.05 14.01
C GLY A 9 19.51 16.63 12.72
N ARG A 10 18.26 17.09 12.53
CA ARG A 10 17.37 16.72 11.41
C ARG A 10 17.30 17.83 10.34
N SER A 11 16.75 17.45 9.18
CA SER A 11 15.90 18.22 8.25
C SER A 11 16.47 18.53 6.85
N GLY A 12 15.58 18.47 5.84
CA GLY A 12 15.81 18.93 4.46
C GLY A 12 15.17 20.31 4.22
N PRO A 13 14.91 20.73 2.96
CA PRO A 13 13.96 19.99 2.11
C PRO A 13 14.35 19.90 0.61
N ARG A 14 13.38 19.51 -0.22
CA ARG A 14 13.47 19.27 -1.67
C ARG A 14 13.30 20.56 -2.50
N CYS A 15 13.89 20.58 -3.70
CA CYS A 15 13.27 21.22 -4.87
C CYS A 15 12.95 20.15 -5.93
N ARG A 16 11.81 20.27 -6.61
CA ARG A 16 11.42 19.40 -7.74
C ARG A 16 11.79 20.09 -9.06
N ALA A 17 12.12 19.29 -10.08
CA ALA A 17 12.04 19.70 -11.48
C ALA A 17 11.04 18.81 -12.22
N TRP A 18 10.12 19.43 -12.95
CA TRP A 18 9.14 18.87 -13.90
C TRP A 18 9.05 19.88 -15.05
N GLY A 19 8.78 19.46 -16.29
CA GLY A 19 8.57 20.38 -17.42
C GLY A 19 9.39 20.04 -18.65
N ALA A 20 8.81 19.21 -19.52
CA ALA A 20 9.42 18.73 -20.75
C ALA A 20 9.50 19.77 -21.88
N ALA A 21 10.33 19.43 -22.88
CA ALA A 21 10.06 19.50 -24.33
C ALA A 21 10.84 20.49 -25.24
N TRP A 22 11.67 19.89 -26.11
CA TRP A 22 11.83 20.12 -27.55
C TRP A 22 11.46 21.49 -28.18
N PHE A 23 12.43 22.17 -28.84
CA PHE A 23 12.60 22.07 -30.31
C PHE A 23 13.97 22.64 -30.80
N ARG A 24 14.15 22.73 -32.13
CA ARG A 24 15.43 22.71 -32.89
C ARG A 24 16.09 24.08 -33.17
N ILE A 25 17.44 24.11 -33.11
CA ILE A 25 18.44 24.54 -34.15
C ILE A 25 18.08 25.78 -35.02
N PRO A 26 18.90 26.87 -35.04
CA PRO A 26 19.91 26.98 -36.13
C PRO A 26 21.27 27.67 -35.84
N LEU A 27 22.32 27.02 -36.36
CA LEU A 27 23.45 27.55 -37.17
C LEU A 27 24.33 28.75 -36.75
N HIS A 28 25.62 28.42 -36.56
CA HIS A 28 26.87 29.18 -36.82
C HIS A 28 27.30 30.41 -35.97
N PRO A 29 28.63 30.54 -35.68
CA PRO A 29 29.26 31.71 -35.06
C PRO A 29 29.69 32.76 -36.13
N PRO A 30 30.27 33.90 -35.73
CA PRO A 30 31.70 34.09 -36.05
C PRO A 30 32.54 35.01 -35.11
N PHE A 31 33.86 35.03 -35.40
CA PHE A 31 34.91 36.02 -35.08
C PHE A 31 35.68 36.02 -33.74
N ASN A 32 36.96 36.40 -33.88
CA ASN A 32 38.05 36.35 -32.89
C ASN A 32 38.36 37.74 -32.28
N ALA A 33 38.86 37.76 -31.04
CA ALA A 33 39.92 38.65 -30.56
C ALA A 33 40.57 38.00 -29.31
N LEU A 34 41.83 37.55 -29.33
CA LEU A 34 43.11 38.29 -29.22
C LEU A 34 43.43 38.88 -27.84
N SER A 35 44.65 38.59 -27.37
CA SER A 35 45.34 39.08 -26.14
C SER A 35 45.13 38.28 -24.84
N ALA A 36 46.12 38.11 -23.94
CA ALA A 36 47.59 38.20 -24.07
C ALA A 36 48.32 37.62 -22.83
N ALA A 37 49.53 37.06 -23.02
CA ALA A 37 50.59 36.82 -22.01
C ALA A 37 50.28 35.81 -20.86
N LEU A 38 51.22 35.34 -20.02
CA LEU A 38 52.66 35.63 -19.86
C LEU A 38 53.46 34.43 -19.27
N LEU A 39 54.71 34.22 -19.76
CA LEU A 39 55.91 33.54 -19.18
C LEU A 39 55.80 32.35 -18.20
N LEU A 40 56.55 31.26 -18.50
CA LEU A 40 57.84 30.84 -17.88
C LEU A 40 58.29 29.54 -18.59
N ALA A 41 59.42 29.34 -19.29
CA ALA A 41 60.80 29.89 -19.32
C ALA A 41 61.85 29.05 -18.54
N LEU A 42 62.57 28.15 -19.26
CA LEU A 42 63.88 27.54 -18.97
C LEU A 42 64.23 26.56 -20.12
N GLY A 43 65.39 26.53 -20.79
CA GLY A 43 66.50 27.51 -20.88
C GLY A 43 67.77 26.92 -21.55
N ALA A 44 68.58 27.76 -22.24
CA ALA A 44 69.96 27.50 -22.74
C ALA A 44 70.16 26.43 -23.86
N LEU A 45 71.15 26.45 -24.78
CA LEU A 45 72.26 27.33 -25.25
C LEU A 45 72.71 26.78 -26.67
N SER A 46 73.58 27.32 -27.54
CA SER A 46 74.41 28.54 -27.66
C SER A 46 75.00 28.72 -29.10
N ALA A 47 75.07 29.96 -29.62
CA ALA A 47 75.95 30.45 -30.73
C ALA A 47 75.82 29.80 -32.15
N GLY A 48 76.18 30.45 -33.29
CA GLY A 48 76.65 31.81 -33.63
C GLY A 48 77.61 31.77 -34.85
N GLY A 49 77.80 32.78 -35.73
CA GLY A 49 77.16 34.09 -35.96
C GLY A 49 77.94 34.96 -37.00
N CYS A 50 77.31 36.00 -37.57
CA CYS A 50 77.86 37.07 -38.47
C CYS A 50 78.42 36.67 -39.88
N GLY A 51 78.42 37.52 -40.93
CA GLY A 51 77.58 38.71 -41.23
C GLY A 51 78.28 40.05 -41.57
N SER A 52 78.33 40.45 -42.86
CA SER A 52 78.56 41.84 -43.39
C SER A 52 78.46 41.86 -44.95
N LYS A 53 77.56 42.63 -45.61
CA LYS A 53 77.68 44.03 -46.15
C LYS A 53 78.61 44.17 -47.39
N GLU A 54 78.37 45.01 -48.43
CA GLU A 54 77.46 46.19 -48.58
C GLU A 54 77.20 46.63 -50.08
N ASN A 55 76.05 47.30 -50.31
CA ASN A 55 75.75 48.43 -51.27
C ASN A 55 75.57 48.30 -52.84
N THR A 56 74.32 48.58 -53.32
CA THR A 56 73.78 49.29 -54.55
C THR A 56 74.46 49.20 -55.96
N ILE A 57 73.81 49.42 -57.14
CA ILE A 57 72.82 50.43 -57.62
C ILE A 57 71.97 49.91 -58.82
N ASN A 58 70.63 50.09 -58.79
CA ASN A 58 69.54 50.28 -59.82
C ASN A 58 69.63 49.64 -61.27
N ALA A 59 68.62 49.57 -62.17
CA ALA A 59 67.22 50.07 -62.27
C ALA A 59 66.38 49.26 -63.32
N GLY A 60 65.03 49.40 -63.36
CA GLY A 60 64.14 48.85 -64.42
C GLY A 60 62.63 49.01 -64.10
N THR A 61 61.70 48.74 -65.03
CA THR A 61 60.23 48.69 -64.78
C THR A 61 59.60 47.40 -65.36
N PRO A 62 58.82 46.62 -64.57
CA PRO A 62 58.55 45.22 -64.87
C PRO A 62 57.21 44.90 -65.57
N LEU A 63 57.11 43.66 -66.09
CA LEU A 63 55.94 43.00 -66.70
C LEU A 63 55.07 42.21 -65.70
N CYS A 64 55.60 41.90 -64.52
CA CYS A 64 54.96 41.23 -63.38
C CYS A 64 55.52 41.83 -62.08
N GLU A 65 54.93 41.58 -60.90
CA GLU A 65 55.56 42.11 -59.67
C GLU A 65 56.82 41.31 -59.34
N ALA A 66 57.97 41.97 -59.13
CA ALA A 66 59.24 41.27 -58.93
C ALA A 66 59.18 40.36 -57.68
N GLY A 67 59.34 39.04 -57.88
CA GLY A 67 59.11 38.01 -56.85
C GLY A 67 57.69 37.41 -56.82
N GLU A 68 56.77 37.81 -57.70
CA GLU A 68 55.46 37.18 -57.90
C GLU A 68 55.63 35.71 -58.29
N LEU A 69 54.86 34.82 -57.65
CA LEU A 69 54.92 33.37 -57.86
C LEU A 69 53.68 32.86 -58.59
N ARG A 70 53.89 32.00 -59.61
CA ARG A 70 52.79 31.33 -60.32
C ARG A 70 53.10 29.86 -60.60
N CYS A 71 52.04 29.10 -60.85
CA CYS A 71 52.16 27.70 -61.27
C CYS A 71 51.98 27.54 -62.78
N LYS A 72 52.77 26.64 -63.37
CA LYS A 72 52.70 26.25 -64.78
C LYS A 72 53.00 24.76 -64.91
N SER A 73 51.95 23.95 -65.01
CA SER A 73 52.04 22.50 -64.79
C SER A 73 52.68 22.23 -63.40
N THR A 74 53.68 21.33 -63.31
CA THR A 74 54.40 21.02 -62.05
C THR A 74 55.52 22.00 -61.70
N ALA A 75 55.63 23.16 -62.37
CA ALA A 75 56.66 24.16 -62.07
C ALA A 75 56.10 25.38 -61.33
N VAL A 76 56.82 25.82 -60.30
CA VAL A 76 56.72 27.20 -59.78
C VAL A 76 57.62 28.08 -60.66
N GLU A 77 57.03 29.11 -61.26
CA GLU A 77 57.79 30.18 -61.90
C GLU A 77 57.71 31.46 -61.06
N VAL A 78 58.84 32.17 -60.93
CA VAL A 78 58.98 33.45 -60.21
C VAL A 78 59.23 34.59 -61.19
N CYS A 79 58.60 35.75 -60.97
CA CYS A 79 58.89 36.97 -61.72
C CYS A 79 60.29 37.51 -61.36
N ARG A 80 61.10 37.84 -62.37
CA ARG A 80 62.49 38.32 -62.18
C ARG A 80 62.59 39.64 -61.39
N ALA A 81 63.81 40.01 -61.01
CA ALA A 81 64.10 41.23 -60.25
C ALA A 81 63.99 42.54 -61.09
N ASP A 82 64.25 42.47 -62.40
CA ASP A 82 63.83 43.48 -63.38
C ASP A 82 62.38 43.30 -63.84
N GLY A 83 61.81 42.13 -63.50
CA GLY A 83 60.49 41.64 -63.82
C GLY A 83 60.18 41.57 -65.31
N ASP A 84 61.18 41.37 -66.17
CA ASP A 84 60.97 41.25 -67.63
C ASP A 84 60.15 40.01 -68.05
N GLY A 85 59.99 39.07 -67.12
CA GLY A 85 59.18 37.88 -67.26
C GLY A 85 59.31 36.94 -66.05
N PHE A 86 58.71 35.77 -66.19
CA PHE A 86 58.80 34.69 -65.21
C PHE A 86 59.87 33.67 -65.60
N GLU A 87 60.61 33.16 -64.62
CA GLU A 87 61.58 32.07 -64.77
C GLU A 87 61.34 30.93 -63.79
N LEU A 88 61.86 29.75 -64.11
CA LEU A 88 61.68 28.55 -63.31
C LEU A 88 62.40 28.69 -61.95
N GLN A 89 61.64 28.72 -60.85
CA GLN A 89 62.19 28.68 -59.50
C GLN A 89 62.42 27.23 -59.06
N GLU A 90 61.39 26.39 -59.14
CA GLU A 90 61.44 24.99 -58.74
C GLU A 90 60.46 24.12 -59.54
N VAL A 91 60.82 22.84 -59.69
CA VAL A 91 59.92 21.81 -60.24
C VAL A 91 59.44 20.95 -59.08
N CYS A 92 58.13 21.01 -58.83
CA CYS A 92 57.46 20.26 -57.78
C CYS A 92 57.69 18.77 -57.96
N SER A 93 58.27 18.17 -56.93
CA SER A 93 58.79 16.79 -56.93
C SER A 93 58.96 16.30 -55.49
N GLY A 94 59.19 15.00 -55.31
CA GLY A 94 59.21 14.39 -53.98
C GLY A 94 57.84 14.47 -53.30
N ASP A 95 57.83 14.82 -52.01
CA ASP A 95 56.62 14.85 -51.16
C ASP A 95 55.62 15.95 -51.55
N THR A 96 56.03 16.92 -52.37
CA THR A 96 55.18 18.00 -52.91
C THR A 96 55.26 18.02 -54.45
N PRO A 97 54.61 17.07 -55.15
CA PRO A 97 54.78 16.89 -56.60
C PRO A 97 53.89 17.79 -57.49
N ALA A 98 52.89 18.47 -56.91
CA ALA A 98 51.98 19.34 -57.64
C ALA A 98 52.26 20.82 -57.34
N CYS A 99 51.97 21.73 -58.28
CA CYS A 99 52.04 23.17 -58.04
C CYS A 99 50.64 23.74 -57.86
N ALA A 100 50.38 24.47 -56.77
CA ALA A 100 49.17 25.25 -56.57
C ALA A 100 49.50 26.64 -56.02
N ASN A 101 48.86 27.69 -56.55
CA ASN A 101 48.97 29.09 -56.06
C ASN A 101 50.41 29.62 -55.90
N GLY A 102 51.33 29.20 -56.78
CA GLY A 102 52.74 29.64 -56.75
C GLY A 102 53.64 28.88 -55.78
N ALA A 103 53.19 27.74 -55.21
CA ALA A 103 53.99 26.89 -54.34
C ALA A 103 53.81 25.41 -54.67
N CYS A 104 54.83 24.60 -54.37
CA CYS A 104 54.70 23.15 -54.42
C CYS A 104 53.89 22.61 -53.23
N VAL A 105 52.94 21.71 -53.51
CA VAL A 105 52.00 21.14 -52.55
C VAL A 105 51.93 19.61 -52.67
N ALA A 106 51.62 18.96 -51.56
CA ALA A 106 51.33 17.53 -51.52
C ALA A 106 49.94 17.23 -52.11
N THR A 107 49.80 16.12 -52.83
CA THR A 107 48.49 15.63 -53.29
C THR A 107 47.72 15.00 -52.13
N VAL A 108 46.43 15.34 -52.02
CA VAL A 108 45.51 14.81 -51.00
C VAL A 108 45.05 13.39 -51.34
N CYS A 109 45.02 13.05 -52.63
CA CYS A 109 44.74 11.72 -53.14
C CYS A 109 45.38 11.52 -54.52
N GLU A 110 45.49 10.26 -54.97
CA GLU A 110 46.00 9.95 -56.32
C GLU A 110 45.14 10.65 -57.40
N PRO A 111 45.72 11.47 -58.30
CA PRO A 111 44.98 12.21 -59.31
C PRO A 111 44.01 11.34 -60.12
N ALA A 112 42.77 11.81 -60.25
CA ALA A 112 41.66 11.12 -60.93
C ALA A 112 41.30 9.71 -60.43
N SER A 113 41.82 9.27 -59.27
CA SER A 113 41.47 7.96 -58.70
C SER A 113 40.01 7.85 -58.27
N VAL A 114 39.47 6.64 -58.34
CA VAL A 114 38.23 6.23 -57.67
C VAL A 114 38.55 5.01 -56.82
N ARG A 115 38.32 5.08 -55.51
CA ARG A 115 38.67 4.02 -54.55
C ARG A 115 37.68 3.96 -53.40
N CYS A 116 37.74 2.88 -52.62
CA CYS A 116 36.91 2.74 -51.41
C CYS A 116 37.61 3.31 -50.18
N GLU A 117 36.85 4.00 -49.32
CA GLU A 117 37.21 4.29 -47.93
C GLU A 117 36.13 3.74 -47.00
N GLY A 118 36.39 2.57 -46.42
CA GLY A 118 35.32 1.78 -45.80
C GLY A 118 34.22 1.48 -46.82
N ASN A 119 32.95 1.61 -46.41
CA ASN A 119 31.80 1.39 -47.32
C ASN A 119 31.39 2.64 -48.12
N THR A 120 32.36 3.43 -48.58
CA THR A 120 32.14 4.69 -49.32
C THR A 120 33.03 4.75 -50.55
N VAL A 121 32.43 5.00 -51.72
CA VAL A 121 33.15 5.33 -52.95
C VAL A 121 33.67 6.76 -52.84
N VAL A 122 34.97 6.93 -53.05
CA VAL A 122 35.69 8.21 -52.97
C VAL A 122 36.33 8.50 -54.32
N THR A 123 36.03 9.66 -54.88
CA THR A 123 36.61 10.15 -56.15
C THR A 123 37.54 11.31 -55.87
N CYS A 124 38.75 11.26 -56.43
CA CYS A 124 39.73 12.34 -56.38
C CYS A 124 39.56 13.30 -57.57
N ALA A 125 39.98 14.56 -57.41
CA ALA A 125 40.11 15.53 -58.48
C ALA A 125 41.22 15.12 -59.46
N ALA A 126 41.15 15.63 -60.71
CA ALA A 126 42.13 15.33 -61.76
C ALA A 126 43.54 15.91 -61.50
N ASP A 127 43.67 16.81 -60.51
CA ASP A 127 44.93 17.39 -60.02
C ASP A 127 45.48 16.69 -58.76
N GLY A 128 44.71 15.79 -58.14
CA GLY A 128 45.06 15.15 -56.86
C GLY A 128 44.87 16.02 -55.61
N LEU A 129 44.38 17.26 -55.75
CA LEU A 129 44.37 18.25 -54.66
C LEU A 129 43.12 18.22 -53.79
N ALA A 130 42.03 17.58 -54.23
CA ALA A 130 40.78 17.48 -53.49
C ALA A 130 40.04 16.16 -53.74
N VAL A 131 39.26 15.71 -52.74
CA VAL A 131 38.22 14.70 -52.94
C VAL A 131 36.97 15.38 -53.50
N THR A 132 36.55 15.00 -54.70
CA THR A 132 35.39 15.60 -55.40
C THR A 132 34.06 14.92 -55.07
N ARG A 133 34.09 13.66 -54.64
CA ARG A 133 32.89 12.87 -54.35
C ARG A 133 33.12 11.89 -53.20
N ARG A 134 32.12 11.74 -52.33
CA ARG A 134 32.00 10.67 -51.34
C ARG A 134 30.57 10.12 -51.40
N GLU A 135 30.41 8.87 -51.80
CA GLU A 135 29.10 8.20 -51.92
C GLU A 135 29.09 6.92 -51.07
N PRO A 136 28.32 6.88 -49.96
CA PRO A 136 28.21 5.69 -49.13
C PRO A 136 27.28 4.66 -49.79
N CYS A 137 27.71 3.40 -49.85
CA CYS A 137 26.98 2.34 -50.59
C CYS A 137 25.74 1.79 -49.87
N GLY A 138 25.46 2.24 -48.64
CA GLY A 138 24.29 1.83 -47.88
C GLY A 138 24.31 0.33 -47.53
N VAL A 139 23.37 -0.43 -48.10
CA VAL A 139 23.29 -1.90 -47.93
C VAL A 139 24.20 -2.67 -48.90
N ASN A 140 24.64 -2.02 -49.98
CA ASN A 140 25.63 -2.54 -50.92
C ASN A 140 27.04 -2.33 -50.36
N GLN A 141 28.03 -3.03 -50.90
CA GLN A 141 29.42 -2.93 -50.45
C GLN A 141 30.32 -2.25 -51.49
N CYS A 142 31.19 -1.33 -51.03
CA CYS A 142 32.22 -0.74 -51.86
C CYS A 142 33.30 -1.77 -52.22
N VAL A 143 33.49 -2.03 -53.51
CA VAL A 143 34.56 -2.85 -54.09
C VAL A 143 35.13 -2.08 -55.29
N ASP A 144 36.46 -1.98 -55.40
CA ASP A 144 37.19 -1.34 -56.50
C ASP A 144 36.62 0.02 -56.97
N GLY A 145 36.19 0.85 -56.00
CA GLY A 145 35.63 2.18 -56.25
C GLY A 145 34.18 2.18 -56.76
N ARG A 146 33.42 1.10 -56.57
CA ARG A 146 32.01 0.95 -56.97
C ARG A 146 31.17 0.35 -55.86
N CYS A 147 29.87 0.68 -55.83
CA CYS A 147 28.91 0.11 -54.88
C CYS A 147 28.25 -1.15 -55.45
N GLU A 148 28.87 -2.31 -55.23
CA GLU A 148 28.38 -3.59 -55.74
C GLU A 148 27.28 -4.19 -54.85
N THR A 149 26.22 -4.71 -55.46
CA THR A 149 25.14 -5.41 -54.76
C THR A 149 25.62 -6.73 -54.19
N ARG A 150 25.42 -6.93 -52.89
CA ARG A 150 25.62 -8.23 -52.23
C ARG A 150 24.59 -9.24 -52.72
N ALA A 151 25.01 -10.49 -52.88
CA ALA A 151 24.16 -11.60 -53.30
C ALA A 151 23.35 -12.17 -52.11
N CYS A 152 23.93 -12.17 -50.91
CA CYS A 152 23.32 -12.67 -49.68
C CYS A 152 23.82 -11.87 -48.46
N ARG A 153 23.20 -12.06 -47.30
CA ARG A 153 23.69 -11.48 -46.04
C ARG A 153 24.97 -12.23 -45.63
N PRO A 154 26.09 -11.55 -45.31
CA PRO A 154 27.33 -12.21 -44.90
C PRO A 154 27.16 -13.22 -43.75
N GLY A 155 27.91 -14.32 -43.83
CA GLY A 155 27.90 -15.41 -42.85
C GLY A 155 26.64 -16.26 -42.90
N THR A 156 26.49 -17.13 -41.89
CA THR A 156 25.36 -18.07 -41.80
C THR A 156 24.11 -17.39 -41.23
N HIS A 157 22.97 -17.54 -41.90
CA HIS A 157 21.70 -16.92 -41.50
C HIS A 157 20.49 -17.74 -41.98
N CYS A 158 19.28 -17.33 -41.60
CA CYS A 158 18.03 -17.90 -42.12
C CYS A 158 17.46 -17.01 -43.23
N ASN A 159 17.01 -17.61 -44.32
CA ASN A 159 16.35 -16.90 -45.41
C ASN A 159 14.83 -16.75 -45.18
N GLY A 160 14.16 -15.99 -46.06
CA GLY A 160 12.71 -15.76 -45.99
C GLY A 160 11.83 -17.00 -46.20
N SER A 161 12.42 -18.14 -46.57
CA SER A 161 11.76 -19.44 -46.73
C SER A 161 12.06 -20.41 -45.58
N GLY A 162 12.79 -19.98 -44.54
CA GLY A 162 13.12 -20.81 -43.38
C GLY A 162 14.24 -21.83 -43.60
N GLN A 163 15.06 -21.64 -44.64
CA GLN A 163 16.26 -22.43 -44.91
C GLN A 163 17.49 -21.75 -44.29
N VAL A 164 18.54 -22.53 -43.99
CA VAL A 164 19.85 -21.98 -43.62
C VAL A 164 20.58 -21.58 -44.91
N GLU A 165 21.05 -20.35 -44.99
CA GLU A 165 21.96 -19.88 -46.05
C GLU A 165 23.34 -19.59 -45.47
N VAL A 166 24.38 -20.11 -46.11
CA VAL A 166 25.78 -19.81 -45.83
C VAL A 166 26.29 -18.89 -46.92
N CYS A 167 26.59 -17.64 -46.56
CA CYS A 167 27.17 -16.64 -47.44
C CYS A 167 28.63 -16.40 -47.10
N SER A 168 29.45 -15.98 -48.06
CA SER A 168 30.81 -15.48 -47.81
C SER A 168 30.79 -14.25 -46.88
N GLU A 169 31.89 -14.02 -46.14
CA GLU A 169 32.01 -12.90 -45.18
C GLU A 169 31.92 -11.50 -45.83
N ASP A 170 32.11 -11.42 -47.15
CA ASP A 170 31.92 -10.19 -47.94
C ASP A 170 30.46 -10.00 -48.44
N GLY A 171 29.62 -11.04 -48.41
CA GLY A 171 28.24 -11.03 -48.88
C GLY A 171 28.05 -11.27 -50.39
N PHE A 172 29.11 -11.56 -51.14
CA PHE A 172 29.04 -11.67 -52.61
C PHE A 172 28.80 -13.08 -53.16
N THR A 173 29.10 -14.13 -52.39
CA THR A 173 28.92 -15.52 -52.80
C THR A 173 27.98 -16.27 -51.86
N LEU A 174 26.86 -16.75 -52.39
CA LEU A 174 26.05 -17.77 -51.72
C LEU A 174 26.77 -19.12 -51.87
N ILE A 175 27.22 -19.69 -50.75
CA ILE A 175 28.04 -20.90 -50.72
C ILE A 175 27.14 -22.14 -50.64
N GLU A 176 26.13 -22.12 -49.77
CA GLU A 176 25.22 -23.24 -49.54
C GLU A 176 23.82 -22.76 -49.10
N THR A 177 22.78 -23.51 -49.50
CA THR A 177 21.41 -23.39 -48.97
C THR A 177 20.95 -24.75 -48.47
N LEU A 178 20.76 -24.89 -47.15
CA LEU A 178 20.39 -26.13 -46.48
C LEU A 178 18.92 -26.11 -46.04
N ASN A 179 18.18 -27.12 -46.47
CA ASN A 179 16.83 -27.38 -45.96
C ASN A 179 16.91 -28.08 -44.59
N CYS A 180 16.24 -27.53 -43.59
CA CYS A 180 16.06 -28.19 -42.30
C CYS A 180 15.18 -29.45 -42.42
N ARG A 181 15.36 -30.40 -41.51
CA ARG A 181 14.67 -31.69 -41.56
C ARG A 181 13.21 -31.57 -41.10
N ALA A 182 12.40 -32.59 -41.36
CA ALA A 182 11.02 -32.64 -40.88
C ALA A 182 11.01 -32.58 -39.33
N GLY A 183 10.37 -31.55 -38.77
CA GLY A 183 10.36 -31.26 -37.32
C GLY A 183 11.38 -30.21 -36.87
N GLU A 184 12.26 -29.75 -37.76
CA GLU A 184 13.20 -28.64 -37.51
C GLU A 184 12.71 -27.34 -38.15
N VAL A 185 13.25 -26.21 -37.71
CA VAL A 185 13.08 -24.87 -38.29
C VAL A 185 14.41 -24.11 -38.23
N CYS A 186 14.70 -23.27 -39.22
CA CYS A 186 15.87 -22.40 -39.15
C CYS A 186 15.65 -21.27 -38.14
N GLU A 187 16.55 -21.17 -37.15
CA GLU A 187 16.58 -20.07 -36.19
C GLU A 187 18.04 -19.67 -35.89
N GLY A 188 18.35 -18.39 -36.06
CA GLY A 188 19.70 -17.86 -35.80
C GLY A 188 20.79 -18.38 -36.76
N GLY A 189 20.41 -18.89 -37.94
CA GLY A 189 21.35 -19.51 -38.89
C GLY A 189 21.61 -21.01 -38.66
N ALA A 190 20.86 -21.66 -37.78
CA ALA A 190 20.95 -23.10 -37.57
C ALA A 190 19.56 -23.76 -37.64
N CYS A 191 19.50 -24.99 -38.16
CA CYS A 191 18.31 -25.82 -38.03
C CYS A 191 18.20 -26.32 -36.59
N LYS A 192 17.10 -25.99 -35.91
CA LYS A 192 16.78 -26.44 -34.55
C LYS A 192 15.53 -27.31 -34.56
N ALA A 193 15.53 -28.41 -33.84
CA ALA A 193 14.35 -29.23 -33.63
C ALA A 193 13.29 -28.46 -32.81
N ARG A 194 12.01 -28.73 -33.07
CA ARG A 194 10.94 -28.31 -32.16
C ARG A 194 10.90 -29.23 -30.94
N ILE A 195 10.98 -28.62 -29.75
CA ILE A 195 10.87 -29.30 -28.46
C ILE A 195 9.47 -29.17 -27.86
N CYS A 196 8.79 -28.05 -28.15
CA CYS A 196 7.49 -27.68 -27.61
C CYS A 196 6.52 -27.21 -28.71
N VAL A 197 5.22 -27.16 -28.41
CA VAL A 197 4.18 -26.69 -29.36
C VAL A 197 4.29 -25.16 -29.51
N PRO A 198 4.58 -24.61 -30.71
CA PRO A 198 4.91 -23.19 -30.87
C PRO A 198 3.87 -22.24 -30.28
N GLY A 199 4.29 -21.33 -29.40
CA GLY A 199 3.40 -20.38 -28.71
C GLY A 199 2.51 -20.97 -27.62
N ALA A 200 2.61 -22.26 -27.30
CA ALA A 200 1.88 -22.85 -26.18
C ALA A 200 2.43 -22.33 -24.84
N THR A 201 1.55 -22.17 -23.86
CA THR A 201 1.91 -21.85 -22.46
C THR A 201 1.42 -22.99 -21.58
N TYR A 202 2.25 -23.49 -20.66
CA TYR A 202 1.87 -24.54 -19.73
C TYR A 202 2.59 -24.45 -18.37
N CYS A 203 2.07 -25.16 -17.38
CA CYS A 203 2.74 -25.36 -16.09
C CYS A 203 3.76 -26.50 -16.16
N GLN A 204 4.99 -26.24 -15.68
CA GLN A 204 6.00 -27.26 -15.41
C GLN A 204 6.24 -27.27 -13.89
N GLY A 205 5.56 -28.18 -13.19
CA GLY A 205 5.44 -28.07 -11.73
C GLY A 205 4.57 -26.86 -11.36
N LEU A 206 5.12 -25.96 -10.53
CA LEU A 206 4.45 -24.72 -10.11
C LEU A 206 4.84 -23.50 -10.97
N GLU A 207 5.80 -23.66 -11.88
CA GLU A 207 6.29 -22.57 -12.73
C GLU A 207 5.57 -22.59 -14.09
N ARG A 208 5.38 -21.42 -14.68
CA ARG A 208 4.72 -21.28 -15.98
C ARG A 208 5.78 -21.08 -17.07
N VAL A 209 5.74 -21.96 -18.06
CA VAL A 209 6.65 -22.00 -19.19
C VAL A 209 5.93 -21.53 -20.45
N VAL A 210 6.58 -20.69 -21.24
CA VAL A 210 6.09 -20.23 -22.55
C VAL A 210 6.98 -20.81 -23.64
N CYS A 211 6.40 -21.60 -24.53
CA CYS A 211 7.08 -22.08 -25.72
C CYS A 211 7.22 -20.95 -26.75
N SER A 212 8.43 -20.73 -27.23
CA SER A 212 8.75 -19.78 -28.31
C SER A 212 7.84 -19.93 -29.54
N THR A 213 7.66 -18.85 -30.30
CA THR A 213 6.83 -18.83 -31.54
C THR A 213 7.32 -19.79 -32.63
N ASN A 214 8.55 -20.28 -32.52
CA ASN A 214 9.16 -21.24 -33.44
C ASN A 214 9.08 -22.70 -32.94
N GLY A 215 8.85 -22.92 -31.63
CA GLY A 215 8.84 -24.23 -30.98
C GLY A 215 10.20 -24.76 -30.53
N THR A 216 11.26 -23.96 -30.70
CA THR A 216 12.69 -24.35 -30.59
C THR A 216 13.30 -24.15 -29.20
N SER A 217 12.59 -23.42 -28.35
CA SER A 217 13.02 -23.01 -27.01
C SER A 217 11.81 -22.75 -26.12
N GLU A 218 12.02 -22.92 -24.82
CA GLU A 218 11.07 -22.68 -23.74
C GLU A 218 11.65 -21.56 -22.87
N GLU A 219 10.82 -20.57 -22.52
CA GLU A 219 11.20 -19.46 -21.64
C GLU A 219 10.40 -19.55 -20.34
N GLU A 220 11.10 -19.58 -19.21
CA GLU A 220 10.51 -19.54 -17.88
C GLU A 220 9.89 -18.15 -17.65
N TRP A 221 8.56 -18.09 -17.57
CA TRP A 221 7.79 -16.89 -17.24
C TRP A 221 7.11 -17.10 -15.89
N PRO A 222 7.89 -17.13 -14.80
CA PRO A 222 7.39 -17.44 -13.46
C PRO A 222 6.19 -16.55 -13.11
N CYS A 223 5.28 -17.12 -12.33
CA CYS A 223 4.18 -16.35 -11.78
C CYS A 223 4.71 -15.30 -10.79
N GLY A 224 3.93 -14.25 -10.52
CA GLY A 224 4.39 -13.15 -9.67
C GLY A 224 4.62 -13.56 -8.21
N ASP A 225 5.15 -12.65 -7.40
CA ASP A 225 5.38 -12.89 -5.97
C ASP A 225 4.09 -13.44 -5.30
N ARG A 226 4.22 -14.60 -4.62
CA ARG A 226 3.12 -15.37 -4.02
C ARG A 226 2.05 -15.83 -5.03
N GLN A 227 2.47 -16.32 -6.19
CA GLN A 227 1.62 -16.99 -7.16
C GLN A 227 2.21 -18.34 -7.62
N SER A 228 1.35 -19.25 -8.06
CA SER A 228 1.73 -20.56 -8.65
C SER A 228 0.99 -20.79 -9.96
N CYS A 229 1.60 -21.57 -10.85
CA CYS A 229 0.95 -22.07 -12.06
C CYS A 229 -0.01 -23.22 -11.72
N VAL A 230 -1.27 -23.06 -12.09
CA VAL A 230 -2.38 -24.02 -11.88
C VAL A 230 -3.21 -24.16 -13.17
N ASN A 231 -4.18 -25.08 -13.17
CA ASN A 231 -5.10 -25.33 -14.30
C ASN A 231 -4.40 -25.59 -15.66
N GLY A 232 -3.14 -26.01 -15.61
CA GLY A 232 -2.32 -26.30 -16.78
C GLY A 232 -1.62 -25.09 -17.41
N SER A 233 -1.96 -23.84 -17.10
CA SER A 233 -1.25 -22.63 -17.62
C SER A 233 -1.49 -21.30 -16.89
N GLU A 234 -2.36 -21.26 -15.87
CA GLU A 234 -2.84 -20.04 -15.22
C GLU A 234 -2.02 -19.68 -13.98
N CYS A 235 -1.60 -18.42 -13.83
CA CYS A 235 -0.97 -17.96 -12.58
C CYS A 235 -2.03 -17.51 -11.57
N ALA A 236 -2.20 -18.27 -10.49
CA ALA A 236 -3.13 -17.95 -9.40
C ALA A 236 -2.39 -17.55 -8.12
N ALA A 237 -2.97 -16.64 -7.35
CA ALA A 237 -2.38 -16.14 -6.11
C ALA A 237 -2.53 -17.15 -4.94
N TRP A 238 -1.55 -17.17 -4.05
CA TRP A 238 -1.57 -18.01 -2.85
C TRP A 238 -2.62 -17.51 -1.84
N ALA A 239 -3.59 -18.36 -1.51
CA ALA A 239 -4.53 -18.15 -0.42
C ALA A 239 -3.93 -18.49 0.96
N CYS A 240 -2.91 -19.36 0.99
CA CYS A 240 -2.20 -19.80 2.19
C CYS A 240 -0.72 -20.11 1.84
N GLU A 241 0.14 -20.32 2.84
CA GLU A 241 1.55 -20.62 2.58
C GLU A 241 1.71 -22.07 2.07
N PRO A 242 2.33 -22.32 0.90
CA PRO A 242 2.31 -23.63 0.24
C PRO A 242 2.71 -24.80 1.13
N GLY A 243 1.88 -25.84 1.16
CA GLY A 243 2.12 -27.06 1.93
C GLY A 243 2.10 -26.93 3.47
N THR A 244 1.81 -25.74 4.03
CA THR A 244 1.78 -25.53 5.48
C THR A 244 0.46 -25.94 6.13
N ASP A 245 0.52 -26.27 7.42
CA ASP A 245 -0.66 -26.47 8.26
C ASP A 245 -0.97 -25.17 9.01
N TYR A 246 -2.23 -24.72 8.94
CA TYR A 246 -2.67 -23.44 9.49
C TYR A 246 -4.10 -23.51 10.04
N CYS A 247 -4.56 -22.42 10.65
CA CYS A 247 -5.89 -22.33 11.27
C CYS A 247 -6.77 -21.31 10.57
N ASP A 248 -8.00 -21.73 10.27
CA ASP A 248 -9.09 -20.94 9.71
C ASP A 248 -10.15 -20.81 10.81
N GLY A 249 -9.94 -19.81 11.70
CA GLY A 249 -10.61 -19.77 13.00
C GLY A 249 -10.31 -21.03 13.82
N ALA A 250 -11.35 -21.79 14.16
CA ALA A 250 -11.25 -23.05 14.90
C ALA A 250 -11.01 -24.30 14.01
N GLN A 251 -10.90 -24.15 12.69
CA GLN A 251 -10.70 -25.23 11.73
C GLN A 251 -9.21 -25.43 11.39
N PRO A 252 -8.60 -26.60 11.68
CA PRO A 252 -7.28 -26.95 11.19
C PRO A 252 -7.32 -27.25 9.69
N ARG A 253 -6.43 -26.63 8.89
CA ARG A 253 -6.36 -26.81 7.44
C ARG A 253 -4.93 -27.03 6.97
N ARG A 254 -4.76 -27.87 5.96
CA ARG A 254 -3.51 -27.99 5.19
C ARG A 254 -3.63 -27.20 3.90
N CYS A 255 -2.67 -26.33 3.66
CA CYS A 255 -2.50 -25.65 2.38
C CYS A 255 -2.03 -26.64 1.32
N SER A 256 -2.55 -26.49 0.10
CA SER A 256 -2.08 -27.22 -1.08
C SER A 256 -0.62 -26.87 -1.42
N VAL A 257 0.04 -27.74 -2.18
CA VAL A 257 1.44 -27.53 -2.58
C VAL A 257 1.61 -26.36 -3.57
N ASP A 258 0.52 -25.92 -4.22
CA ASP A 258 0.49 -24.71 -5.05
C ASP A 258 0.13 -23.43 -4.27
N GLY A 259 -0.28 -23.54 -3.01
CA GLY A 259 -0.67 -22.38 -2.18
C GLY A 259 -2.06 -21.80 -2.46
N VAL A 260 -2.75 -22.23 -3.53
CA VAL A 260 -3.99 -21.61 -4.03
C VAL A 260 -5.22 -22.12 -3.29
N ASN A 261 -5.18 -23.38 -2.82
CA ASN A 261 -6.29 -24.06 -2.14
C ASN A 261 -5.91 -24.58 -0.75
N SER A 262 -6.89 -24.94 0.09
CA SER A 262 -6.63 -25.68 1.33
C SER A 262 -7.76 -26.64 1.71
N ALA A 263 -7.40 -27.77 2.32
CA ALA A 263 -8.32 -28.79 2.78
C ALA A 263 -8.36 -28.85 4.33
N PRO A 264 -9.51 -29.14 4.96
CA PRO A 264 -9.57 -29.42 6.40
C PRO A 264 -8.72 -30.65 6.74
N LEU A 265 -8.03 -30.61 7.88
CA LEU A 265 -7.26 -31.75 8.41
C LEU A 265 -8.09 -32.67 9.32
N GLY A 266 -9.31 -32.27 9.68
CA GLY A 266 -10.20 -33.01 10.54
C GLY A 266 -11.46 -32.20 10.90
N ALA A 267 -11.99 -32.44 12.10
CA ALA A 267 -13.04 -31.62 12.70
C ALA A 267 -12.51 -30.25 13.16
N ALA A 268 -13.41 -29.31 13.46
CA ALA A 268 -13.03 -28.11 14.20
C ALA A 268 -12.67 -28.49 15.64
N CYS A 269 -11.69 -27.82 16.23
CA CYS A 269 -11.24 -28.12 17.59
C CYS A 269 -12.38 -27.96 18.63
N SER A 270 -13.32 -27.05 18.35
CA SER A 270 -14.43 -26.67 19.22
C SER A 270 -15.80 -27.20 18.73
N ASP A 271 -15.84 -28.30 17.96
CA ASP A 271 -17.10 -28.83 17.38
C ASP A 271 -17.98 -29.65 18.35
N GLY A 272 -17.49 -29.91 19.56
CA GLY A 272 -18.18 -30.69 20.60
C GLY A 272 -18.04 -32.21 20.46
N GLN A 273 -17.46 -32.72 19.37
CA GLN A 273 -17.10 -34.14 19.20
C GLN A 273 -15.68 -34.43 19.70
N SER A 274 -14.81 -33.41 19.73
CA SER A 274 -13.44 -33.46 20.25
C SER A 274 -13.30 -33.76 21.74
N GLY A 275 -14.36 -33.59 22.54
CA GLY A 275 -14.38 -33.86 23.98
C GLY A 275 -13.82 -32.75 24.89
N ASP A 276 -13.12 -31.75 24.33
CA ASP A 276 -12.71 -30.53 25.04
C ASP A 276 -13.38 -29.30 24.38
N PRO A 277 -14.41 -28.68 25.01
CA PRO A 277 -15.07 -27.51 24.46
C PRO A 277 -14.20 -26.24 24.49
N GLY A 278 -13.01 -26.27 25.10
CA GLY A 278 -12.04 -25.18 25.08
C GLY A 278 -10.98 -25.28 23.96
N ALA A 279 -10.82 -26.42 23.30
CA ALA A 279 -9.68 -26.67 22.43
C ALA A 279 -9.59 -25.67 21.26
N THR A 280 -8.40 -25.11 21.06
CA THR A 280 -8.12 -24.05 20.07
C THR A 280 -7.23 -24.56 18.95
N CYS A 281 -7.51 -24.16 17.71
CA CYS A 281 -6.59 -24.41 16.61
C CYS A 281 -5.35 -23.50 16.74
N ARG A 282 -4.15 -24.09 16.65
CA ARG A 282 -2.88 -23.38 16.55
C ARG A 282 -1.96 -24.11 15.57
N ALA A 283 -1.38 -23.38 14.61
CA ALA A 283 -0.49 -23.93 13.57
C ALA A 283 -1.03 -25.21 12.87
N GLY A 284 -2.35 -25.26 12.64
CA GLY A 284 -3.04 -26.39 12.01
C GLY A 284 -3.17 -27.66 12.88
N VAL A 285 -3.02 -27.53 14.20
CA VAL A 285 -3.25 -28.59 15.19
C VAL A 285 -4.26 -28.09 16.23
N CYS A 286 -5.11 -28.97 16.75
CA CYS A 286 -5.92 -28.65 17.93
C CYS A 286 -5.09 -28.79 19.20
N GLU A 287 -4.73 -27.67 19.83
CA GLU A 287 -4.14 -27.66 21.16
C GLU A 287 -5.28 -27.71 22.21
N PRO A 288 -5.22 -28.62 23.21
CA PRO A 288 -6.14 -28.60 24.35
C PRO A 288 -6.08 -27.26 25.08
N TRP A 289 -7.18 -26.86 25.74
CA TRP A 289 -7.18 -25.59 26.44
C TRP A 289 -6.32 -25.63 27.72
N VAL A 290 -5.12 -25.03 27.64
CA VAL A 290 -4.20 -24.92 28.78
C VAL A 290 -4.66 -23.79 29.72
N CYS A 291 -5.18 -24.18 30.88
CA CYS A 291 -5.54 -23.26 31.95
C CYS A 291 -4.28 -22.59 32.55
N PRO A 292 -4.38 -21.40 33.19
CA PRO A 292 -3.22 -20.74 33.77
C PRO A 292 -2.66 -21.58 34.94
N ALA A 293 -1.53 -22.25 34.70
CA ALA A 293 -1.04 -23.37 35.50
C ALA A 293 -0.81 -23.01 36.98
N GLY A 294 -1.55 -23.67 37.88
CA GLY A 294 -1.50 -23.40 39.32
C GLY A 294 -2.24 -22.13 39.77
N GLU A 295 -2.86 -21.40 38.87
CA GLU A 295 -3.72 -20.24 39.17
C GLU A 295 -5.19 -20.68 39.25
N ALA A 296 -6.04 -19.78 39.77
CA ALA A 296 -7.47 -19.96 39.76
C ALA A 296 -8.07 -19.09 38.65
N TYR A 297 -9.11 -19.56 37.97
CA TYR A 297 -9.77 -18.85 36.86
C TYR A 297 -11.31 -18.98 36.91
N CYS A 298 -12.01 -18.37 35.95
CA CYS A 298 -13.45 -18.46 35.80
C CYS A 298 -13.83 -19.25 34.54
N ASP A 299 -14.73 -20.22 34.68
CA ASP A 299 -15.41 -20.84 33.55
C ASP A 299 -16.84 -20.31 33.46
N GLY A 300 -17.00 -19.17 32.79
CA GLY A 300 -18.25 -18.42 32.81
C GLY A 300 -18.59 -18.01 34.24
N ASN A 301 -19.73 -18.47 34.76
CA ASN A 301 -20.15 -18.21 36.14
C ASN A 301 -19.59 -19.20 37.17
N GLN A 302 -18.67 -20.09 36.82
CA GLN A 302 -18.13 -21.12 37.72
C GLN A 302 -16.68 -20.79 38.15
N PRO A 303 -16.40 -20.60 39.45
CA PRO A 303 -15.04 -20.51 39.96
C PRO A 303 -14.30 -21.85 39.83
N MET A 304 -13.10 -21.82 39.26
CA MET A 304 -12.28 -22.99 38.96
C MET A 304 -10.84 -22.81 39.46
N ASP A 305 -10.22 -23.92 39.83
CA ASP A 305 -8.78 -24.05 40.07
C ASP A 305 -8.12 -24.77 38.90
N CYS A 306 -6.98 -24.27 38.43
CA CYS A 306 -6.11 -24.95 37.47
C CYS A 306 -4.98 -25.68 38.22
N ALA A 307 -4.71 -26.94 37.85
CA ALA A 307 -3.58 -27.67 38.37
C ALA A 307 -2.24 -27.09 37.88
N GLY A 308 -1.15 -27.41 38.59
CA GLY A 308 0.19 -26.92 38.28
C GLY A 308 0.79 -27.44 36.96
N ASP A 309 0.10 -28.32 36.25
CA ASP A 309 0.44 -28.78 34.90
C ASP A 309 -0.24 -27.97 33.78
N GLY A 310 -1.27 -27.18 34.10
CA GLY A 310 -2.11 -26.48 33.10
C GLY A 310 -3.12 -27.37 32.38
N LEU A 311 -3.22 -28.66 32.72
CA LEU A 311 -3.95 -29.68 31.96
C LEU A 311 -5.16 -30.26 32.68
N SER A 312 -5.34 -29.97 33.97
CA SER A 312 -6.52 -30.40 34.73
C SER A 312 -7.11 -29.27 35.56
N THR A 313 -8.45 -29.27 35.70
CA THR A 313 -9.21 -28.21 36.36
C THR A 313 -10.14 -28.82 37.42
N SER A 314 -10.37 -28.08 38.51
CA SER A 314 -11.31 -28.50 39.56
C SER A 314 -12.20 -27.35 40.03
N VAL A 315 -13.36 -27.69 40.59
CA VAL A 315 -14.38 -26.72 41.02
C VAL A 315 -13.94 -26.06 42.34
N ARG A 316 -13.70 -24.75 42.31
CA ARG A 316 -13.22 -23.97 43.47
C ARG A 316 -14.34 -23.52 44.43
N GLY A 317 -15.60 -23.59 44.00
CA GLY A 317 -16.76 -23.20 44.80
C GLY A 317 -18.09 -23.47 44.09
N ALA A 318 -19.20 -22.99 44.66
CA ALA A 318 -20.50 -23.04 43.98
C ALA A 318 -20.56 -22.09 42.77
N ALA A 319 -21.44 -22.39 41.82
CA ALA A 319 -21.70 -21.51 40.68
C ALA A 319 -22.27 -20.15 41.13
N CYS A 320 -21.75 -19.08 40.56
CA CYS A 320 -22.04 -17.71 41.00
C CYS A 320 -23.47 -17.31 40.64
N SER A 321 -24.22 -16.91 41.67
CA SER A 321 -25.67 -16.72 41.65
C SER A 321 -26.12 -15.75 42.77
N GLY A 322 -27.36 -15.28 42.70
CA GLY A 322 -27.92 -14.33 43.68
C GLY A 322 -27.22 -12.97 43.63
N ASP A 323 -26.82 -12.46 44.80
CA ASP A 323 -26.17 -11.14 44.95
C ASP A 323 -24.71 -11.12 44.48
N LEU A 324 -24.09 -12.30 44.30
CA LEU A 324 -22.74 -12.48 43.74
C LEU A 324 -22.80 -13.28 42.41
N PRO A 325 -23.47 -12.79 41.34
CA PRO A 325 -23.92 -13.60 40.22
C PRO A 325 -22.90 -13.72 39.07
N TYR A 326 -21.62 -13.44 39.31
CA TYR A 326 -20.56 -13.59 38.31
C TYR A 326 -19.31 -14.15 38.96
N CYS A 327 -18.54 -14.93 38.19
CA CYS A 327 -17.17 -15.21 38.55
C CYS A 327 -16.27 -14.07 38.04
N GLU A 328 -15.45 -13.49 38.91
CA GLU A 328 -14.37 -12.56 38.56
C GLU A 328 -13.14 -12.94 39.40
N PHE A 329 -11.93 -12.94 38.80
CA PHE A 329 -10.69 -13.39 39.47
C PHE A 329 -10.82 -14.72 40.25
N ALA A 330 -11.56 -15.68 39.67
CA ALA A 330 -11.84 -17.01 40.22
C ALA A 330 -12.64 -17.03 41.53
N ARG A 331 -13.53 -16.05 41.72
CA ARG A 331 -14.39 -15.91 42.91
C ARG A 331 -15.77 -15.45 42.48
N CYS A 332 -16.80 -15.86 43.20
CA CYS A 332 -18.10 -15.22 43.08
C CYS A 332 -18.04 -13.85 43.75
N GLU A 333 -17.89 -12.81 42.94
CA GLU A 333 -17.79 -11.44 43.40
C GLU A 333 -19.18 -10.78 43.33
N GLY A 334 -19.50 -9.98 44.35
CA GLY A 334 -20.54 -8.95 44.27
C GLY A 334 -19.97 -7.81 43.46
N VAL A 335 -19.85 -8.08 42.15
CA VAL A 335 -18.83 -7.57 41.22
C VAL A 335 -18.32 -6.18 41.55
N ARG A 336 -16.98 -6.01 41.60
CA ARG A 336 -16.33 -4.69 41.71
C ARG A 336 -16.68 -3.72 40.55
N TYR A 337 -17.38 -4.22 39.52
CA TYR A 337 -17.91 -3.48 38.39
C TYR A 337 -19.45 -3.40 38.30
N ALA A 338 -20.24 -4.03 39.18
CA ALA A 338 -21.69 -4.17 39.00
C ALA A 338 -22.53 -2.97 39.45
N ASP A 339 -22.01 -2.08 40.29
CA ASP A 339 -22.58 -0.73 40.48
C ASP A 339 -22.54 0.10 39.19
N TYR A 340 -21.76 -0.36 38.19
CA TYR A 340 -21.52 0.30 36.90
C TYR A 340 -22.08 -0.51 35.71
N ASP A 341 -22.80 -1.61 35.97
CA ASP A 341 -23.36 -2.46 34.90
C ASP A 341 -24.50 -1.72 34.18
N GLY A 342 -24.18 -1.14 33.01
CA GLY A 342 -25.08 -0.39 32.15
C GLY A 342 -24.85 1.13 32.09
N TYR A 343 -23.94 1.70 32.86
CA TYR A 343 -23.56 3.11 32.74
C TYR A 343 -22.35 3.30 31.81
N ALA A 344 -22.19 4.51 31.26
CA ALA A 344 -21.01 4.86 30.46
C ALA A 344 -19.80 5.11 31.36
N ARG A 345 -18.59 4.71 30.90
CA ARG A 345 -17.32 4.85 31.66
C ARG A 345 -16.44 6.01 31.17
N GLY A 346 -17.00 6.89 30.36
CA GLY A 346 -16.29 7.95 29.64
C GLY A 346 -17.19 8.57 28.56
N PRO A 347 -16.64 9.44 27.70
CA PRO A 347 -17.36 9.97 26.55
C PRO A 347 -17.84 8.89 25.59
N LEU A 348 -18.98 9.15 24.96
CA LEU A 348 -19.69 8.22 24.09
C LEU A 348 -19.31 8.46 22.62
N PRO A 349 -18.78 7.46 21.90
CA PRO A 349 -18.57 7.57 20.45
C PRO A 349 -19.87 7.85 19.69
N GLY A 350 -19.77 8.56 18.58
CA GLY A 350 -20.92 8.96 17.75
C GLY A 350 -21.69 10.18 18.28
N THR A 351 -21.27 10.78 19.40
CA THR A 351 -21.90 11.98 19.99
C THR A 351 -21.21 13.27 19.54
N PRO A 352 -21.84 14.46 19.72
CA PRO A 352 -21.20 15.75 19.47
C PRO A 352 -19.85 15.87 20.20
N GLY A 353 -18.80 16.25 19.45
CA GLY A 353 -17.43 16.31 19.95
C GLY A 353 -16.67 14.97 19.98
N HIS A 354 -17.35 13.83 19.82
CA HIS A 354 -16.77 12.49 19.96
C HIS A 354 -17.14 11.58 18.76
N PRO A 355 -16.74 11.91 17.53
CA PRO A 355 -16.95 11.02 16.38
C PRO A 355 -16.24 9.67 16.60
N HIS A 356 -16.79 8.58 16.05
CA HIS A 356 -16.13 7.27 16.07
C HIS A 356 -14.71 7.38 15.49
N SER A 357 -13.73 6.80 16.18
CA SER A 357 -12.32 6.86 15.77
C SER A 357 -11.63 5.57 16.18
N TYR A 358 -11.08 4.86 15.20
CA TYR A 358 -10.52 3.53 15.39
C TYR A 358 -9.09 3.47 14.85
N THR A 359 -8.21 2.76 15.56
CA THR A 359 -6.86 2.42 15.11
C THR A 359 -6.74 0.91 14.95
N VAL A 360 -6.63 0.47 13.70
CA VAL A 360 -6.55 -0.95 13.32
C VAL A 360 -5.11 -1.47 13.46
N ASN A 361 -4.96 -2.65 14.06
CA ASN A 361 -3.73 -3.44 14.03
C ASN A 361 -4.00 -4.73 13.25
N GLU A 362 -3.43 -4.82 12.04
CA GLU A 362 -3.59 -5.99 11.16
C GLU A 362 -2.73 -7.20 11.54
N ALA A 363 -1.66 -7.02 12.31
CA ALA A 363 -0.80 -8.13 12.75
C ALA A 363 -1.47 -8.91 13.89
N ASP A 364 -1.97 -8.20 14.90
CA ASP A 364 -2.65 -8.80 16.07
C ASP A 364 -4.16 -8.99 15.86
N LYS A 365 -4.70 -8.54 14.72
CA LYS A 365 -6.14 -8.53 14.39
C LYS A 365 -6.98 -7.90 15.50
N THR A 366 -6.59 -6.70 15.91
CA THR A 366 -7.29 -5.91 16.95
C THR A 366 -7.59 -4.49 16.49
N VAL A 367 -8.50 -3.83 17.21
CA VAL A 367 -8.96 -2.45 16.94
C VAL A 367 -8.97 -1.67 18.24
N LEU A 368 -8.18 -0.60 18.33
CA LEU A 368 -8.27 0.35 19.44
C LEU A 368 -9.36 1.38 19.12
N ASP A 369 -10.35 1.52 20.00
CA ASP A 369 -11.25 2.67 20.01
C ASP A 369 -10.54 3.85 20.69
N ASN A 370 -10.29 4.91 19.92
CA ASN A 370 -9.54 6.09 20.36
C ASN A 370 -10.36 7.04 21.25
N VAL A 371 -11.67 6.83 21.37
CA VAL A 371 -12.59 7.63 22.20
C VAL A 371 -12.76 6.98 23.57
N THR A 372 -13.08 5.69 23.62
CA THR A 372 -13.22 4.95 24.89
C THR A 372 -11.89 4.48 25.46
N GLY A 373 -10.88 4.24 24.61
CA GLY A 373 -9.60 3.64 25.00
C GLY A 373 -9.66 2.10 25.12
N LEU A 374 -10.70 1.45 24.61
CA LEU A 374 -10.88 -0.01 24.66
C LEU A 374 -10.26 -0.71 23.45
N LEU A 375 -9.66 -1.89 23.68
CA LEU A 375 -9.14 -2.74 22.60
C LEU A 375 -10.13 -3.85 22.28
N TRP A 376 -10.49 -3.97 21.00
CA TRP A 376 -11.48 -4.91 20.50
C TRP A 376 -10.87 -5.97 19.60
N GLN A 377 -11.47 -7.17 19.61
CA GLN A 377 -11.26 -8.20 18.60
C GLN A 377 -11.72 -7.64 17.24
N ARG A 378 -10.90 -7.72 16.17
CA ARG A 378 -11.24 -7.13 14.84
C ARG A 378 -12.33 -7.91 14.11
N GLU A 379 -12.24 -9.23 14.13
CA GLU A 379 -13.22 -10.16 13.59
C GLU A 379 -14.04 -10.80 14.73
N PRO A 380 -15.35 -11.03 14.59
CA PRO A 380 -16.18 -11.61 15.64
C PRO A 380 -16.05 -13.14 15.71
N ALA A 381 -16.61 -13.75 16.75
CA ALA A 381 -16.74 -15.21 16.82
C ALA A 381 -17.55 -15.76 15.63
N THR A 382 -17.05 -16.85 15.04
CA THR A 382 -17.64 -17.51 13.85
C THR A 382 -18.99 -18.17 14.14
N ASN A 383 -19.16 -18.66 15.36
CA ASN A 383 -20.38 -19.34 15.84
C ASN A 383 -21.26 -18.37 16.65
N GLU A 384 -22.53 -18.76 16.80
CA GLU A 384 -23.43 -18.14 17.78
C GLU A 384 -23.48 -19.03 19.02
N LEU A 385 -23.40 -18.40 20.20
CA LEU A 385 -23.18 -19.05 21.49
C LEU A 385 -24.30 -18.65 22.46
N ASP A 386 -24.64 -19.54 23.40
CA ASP A 386 -25.45 -19.13 24.56
C ASP A 386 -24.67 -18.13 25.43
N TRP A 387 -25.34 -17.44 26.35
CA TRP A 387 -24.68 -16.36 27.11
C TRP A 387 -23.54 -16.87 28.00
N THR A 388 -23.66 -18.07 28.56
CA THR A 388 -22.62 -18.70 29.41
C THR A 388 -21.42 -19.08 28.55
N GLN A 389 -21.67 -19.71 27.40
CA GLN A 389 -20.66 -20.01 26.39
C GLN A 389 -19.97 -18.74 25.88
N ALA A 390 -20.70 -17.63 25.72
CA ALA A 390 -20.15 -16.35 25.28
C ALA A 390 -19.19 -15.71 26.30
N VAL A 391 -19.47 -15.85 27.61
CA VAL A 391 -18.52 -15.45 28.67
C VAL A 391 -17.30 -16.37 28.65
N SER A 392 -17.48 -17.70 28.74
CA SER A 392 -16.36 -18.66 28.69
C SER A 392 -15.51 -18.53 27.42
N TYR A 393 -16.09 -18.17 26.27
CA TYR A 393 -15.35 -17.92 25.04
C TYR A 393 -14.38 -16.74 25.18
N CYS A 394 -14.85 -15.60 25.70
CA CYS A 394 -13.99 -14.42 25.84
C CYS A 394 -12.95 -14.59 26.95
N ASP A 395 -13.34 -15.12 28.12
CA ASP A 395 -12.44 -15.29 29.28
C ASP A 395 -11.30 -16.29 29.00
N ARG A 396 -11.50 -17.20 28.03
CA ARG A 396 -10.50 -18.16 27.55
C ARG A 396 -9.73 -17.70 26.31
N LEU A 397 -10.15 -16.61 25.66
CA LEU A 397 -9.61 -16.17 24.37
C LEU A 397 -8.13 -15.78 24.49
N THR A 398 -7.28 -16.43 23.71
CA THR A 398 -5.89 -15.98 23.49
C THR A 398 -5.78 -15.39 22.10
N TRP A 399 -5.72 -14.05 22.01
CA TRP A 399 -5.76 -13.31 20.74
C TRP A 399 -4.88 -12.06 20.81
N GLY A 400 -4.16 -11.74 19.73
CA GLY A 400 -3.23 -10.59 19.68
C GLY A 400 -2.16 -10.60 20.78
N GLY A 401 -1.66 -11.79 21.14
CA GLY A 401 -0.73 -11.98 22.26
C GLY A 401 -1.31 -11.79 23.67
N ARG A 402 -2.60 -11.46 23.79
CA ARG A 402 -3.29 -11.17 25.06
C ARG A 402 -4.23 -12.30 25.50
N LYS A 403 -4.50 -12.34 26.81
CA LYS A 403 -5.42 -13.28 27.49
C LYS A 403 -6.46 -12.58 28.39
N ASP A 404 -6.38 -11.26 28.53
CA ASP A 404 -7.28 -10.44 29.36
C ASP A 404 -8.49 -9.93 28.57
N TRP A 405 -9.04 -10.82 27.73
CA TRP A 405 -10.25 -10.60 26.96
C TRP A 405 -11.47 -10.93 27.84
N ARG A 406 -12.55 -10.17 27.66
CA ARG A 406 -13.84 -10.33 28.35
C ARG A 406 -15.01 -10.06 27.42
N LEU A 407 -16.19 -10.53 27.80
CA LEU A 407 -17.44 -10.15 27.14
C LEU A 407 -17.73 -8.66 27.44
N PRO A 408 -18.06 -7.82 26.44
CA PRO A 408 -18.27 -6.38 26.65
C PRO A 408 -19.57 -6.12 27.42
N THR A 409 -19.64 -5.02 28.18
CA THR A 409 -20.91 -4.53 28.73
C THR A 409 -21.81 -3.94 27.64
N ARG A 410 -23.09 -3.75 27.95
CA ARG A 410 -24.09 -3.17 27.01
C ARG A 410 -23.65 -1.83 26.44
N MET A 411 -23.04 -0.95 27.26
CA MET A 411 -22.61 0.38 26.83
C MET A 411 -21.32 0.35 26.01
N GLU A 412 -20.40 -0.55 26.30
CA GLU A 412 -19.20 -0.77 25.47
C GLU A 412 -19.58 -1.33 24.11
N LEU A 413 -20.50 -2.30 24.05
CA LEU A 413 -20.96 -2.87 22.79
C LEU A 413 -21.80 -1.85 21.97
N LEU A 414 -22.56 -0.97 22.65
CA LEU A 414 -23.26 0.15 22.03
C LEU A 414 -22.32 1.24 21.51
N SER A 415 -21.12 1.40 22.08
CA SER A 415 -20.13 2.41 21.64
C SER A 415 -19.61 2.18 20.21
N LEU A 416 -19.75 0.96 19.70
CA LEU A 416 -19.41 0.58 18.33
C LEU A 416 -20.52 0.91 17.30
N VAL A 417 -21.73 1.25 17.74
CA VAL A 417 -22.88 1.41 16.84
C VAL A 417 -22.83 2.75 16.10
N ASP A 418 -22.64 2.68 14.78
CA ASP A 418 -22.76 3.83 13.88
C ASP A 418 -24.20 3.91 13.35
N TYR A 419 -25.02 4.75 13.98
CA TYR A 419 -26.42 4.99 13.59
C TYR A 419 -26.59 5.66 12.21
N GLY A 420 -25.51 6.15 11.59
CA GLY A 420 -25.52 6.58 10.18
C GLY A 420 -25.56 5.40 9.20
N ARG A 421 -25.16 4.20 9.64
CA ARG A 421 -25.11 2.96 8.85
C ARG A 421 -26.24 2.00 9.24
N VAL A 422 -26.43 0.96 8.44
CA VAL A 422 -27.45 -0.08 8.63
C VAL A 422 -27.02 -1.35 7.89
N ASN A 423 -27.29 -2.53 8.46
CA ASN A 423 -26.95 -3.84 7.87
C ASN A 423 -25.49 -4.00 7.35
N PRO A 424 -24.44 -3.75 8.16
CA PRO A 424 -24.48 -3.48 9.60
C PRO A 424 -24.29 -2.00 9.99
N ALA A 425 -24.82 -1.63 11.16
CA ALA A 425 -24.70 -0.32 11.80
C ALA A 425 -23.39 -0.21 12.63
N ILE A 426 -22.24 -0.38 11.97
CA ILE A 426 -20.88 -0.35 12.54
C ILE A 426 -19.90 0.10 11.47
N ASP A 427 -18.73 0.63 11.86
CA ASP A 427 -17.66 0.86 10.90
C ASP A 427 -17.13 -0.47 10.32
N SER A 428 -17.40 -0.69 9.02
CA SER A 428 -17.05 -1.90 8.27
C SER A 428 -15.55 -2.10 8.06
N ASP A 429 -14.78 -1.02 8.11
CA ASP A 429 -13.37 -1.00 7.72
C ASP A 429 -12.51 -1.22 8.97
N ALA A 430 -12.99 -0.73 10.12
CA ALA A 430 -12.52 -1.08 11.46
C ALA A 430 -13.02 -2.46 11.93
N PHE A 431 -14.25 -2.86 11.61
CA PHE A 431 -14.84 -4.14 12.05
C PHE A 431 -15.36 -4.98 10.86
N PRO A 432 -14.47 -5.50 10.02
CA PRO A 432 -14.82 -6.36 8.89
C PRO A 432 -15.55 -7.63 9.36
N SER A 433 -16.30 -8.22 8.43
CA SER A 433 -17.06 -9.46 8.65
C SER A 433 -18.06 -9.42 9.82
N THR A 434 -18.49 -8.23 10.27
CA THR A 434 -19.56 -8.11 11.28
C THR A 434 -20.92 -8.48 10.67
N PRO A 435 -21.58 -9.58 11.09
CA PRO A 435 -22.92 -9.91 10.60
C PRO A 435 -23.99 -8.94 11.10
N SER A 436 -25.05 -8.77 10.31
CA SER A 436 -26.28 -8.07 10.71
C SER A 436 -27.09 -8.92 11.70
N ALA A 437 -26.61 -8.97 12.95
CA ALA A 437 -27.09 -9.90 13.99
C ALA A 437 -27.02 -9.29 15.39
N GLY A 438 -27.66 -9.96 16.36
CA GLY A 438 -27.53 -9.67 17.79
C GLY A 438 -26.21 -10.18 18.37
N PHE A 439 -25.55 -9.36 19.18
CA PHE A 439 -24.31 -9.67 19.89
C PHE A 439 -24.54 -9.65 21.41
N TRP A 440 -24.04 -10.67 22.12
CA TRP A 440 -24.14 -10.76 23.57
C TRP A 440 -23.30 -9.69 24.29
N SER A 441 -23.79 -9.25 25.44
CA SER A 441 -23.03 -8.44 26.40
C SER A 441 -23.03 -9.09 27.80
N ALA A 442 -22.02 -8.81 28.61
CA ALA A 442 -21.91 -9.25 30.00
C ALA A 442 -23.01 -8.66 30.91
N SER A 443 -23.66 -7.59 30.47
CA SER A 443 -24.66 -6.86 31.24
C SER A 443 -25.90 -7.71 31.52
N GLY A 444 -26.21 -7.87 32.80
CA GLY A 444 -27.31 -8.71 33.26
C GLY A 444 -28.53 -7.89 33.68
N ARG A 445 -29.72 -8.48 33.57
CA ARG A 445 -30.96 -7.95 34.14
C ARG A 445 -31.38 -8.74 35.36
N THR A 446 -32.14 -8.09 36.23
CA THR A 446 -32.71 -8.67 37.46
C THR A 446 -33.86 -9.64 37.19
N ASP A 447 -34.42 -9.66 35.98
CA ASP A 447 -35.40 -10.66 35.51
C ASP A 447 -34.73 -11.95 34.97
N GLY A 448 -33.41 -12.06 35.11
CA GLY A 448 -32.61 -13.20 34.64
C GLY A 448 -32.14 -13.07 33.19
N ASN A 449 -32.78 -12.23 32.37
CA ASN A 449 -32.37 -11.98 30.99
C ASN A 449 -31.00 -11.28 30.92
N LYS A 450 -30.42 -11.29 29.74
CA LYS A 450 -29.12 -10.69 29.43
C LYS A 450 -29.29 -9.66 28.32
N TRP A 451 -28.53 -8.57 28.38
CA TRP A 451 -28.57 -7.51 27.39
C TRP A 451 -27.81 -7.91 26.12
N PHE A 452 -28.31 -7.50 24.96
CA PHE A 452 -27.65 -7.65 23.67
C PHE A 452 -27.80 -6.38 22.83
N VAL A 453 -26.88 -6.18 21.89
CA VAL A 453 -26.93 -5.10 20.89
C VAL A 453 -26.92 -5.72 19.51
N ALA A 454 -27.83 -5.30 18.63
CA ALA A 454 -27.97 -5.83 17.28
C ALA A 454 -27.49 -4.83 16.23
N PHE A 455 -26.39 -5.17 15.56
CA PHE A 455 -25.79 -4.35 14.50
C PHE A 455 -26.61 -4.37 13.20
N SER A 456 -27.81 -4.92 13.17
CA SER A 456 -28.72 -4.72 12.03
C SER A 456 -29.13 -3.25 11.86
N GLY A 457 -29.33 -2.54 12.97
CA GLY A 457 -29.60 -1.10 12.99
C GLY A 457 -29.21 -0.38 14.29
N GLY A 458 -28.55 -1.05 15.24
CA GLY A 458 -28.26 -0.46 16.55
C GLY A 458 -29.35 -0.70 17.61
N PHE A 459 -30.11 -1.78 17.49
CA PHE A 459 -31.16 -2.13 18.45
C PHE A 459 -30.53 -2.75 19.72
N VAL A 460 -30.74 -2.12 20.87
CA VAL A 460 -30.43 -2.65 22.20
C VAL A 460 -31.68 -3.29 22.80
N GLY A 461 -31.57 -4.53 23.26
CA GLY A 461 -32.66 -5.27 23.89
C GLY A 461 -32.18 -6.41 24.80
N ALA A 462 -33.09 -7.27 25.23
CA ALA A 462 -32.79 -8.34 26.17
C ALA A 462 -33.45 -9.68 25.82
N SER A 463 -32.85 -10.77 26.29
CA SER A 463 -33.28 -12.15 25.99
C SER A 463 -32.80 -13.15 27.05
N SER A 464 -33.39 -14.35 27.07
CA SER A 464 -32.97 -15.41 27.98
C SER A 464 -31.52 -15.84 27.69
N SER A 465 -30.78 -16.26 28.73
CA SER A 465 -29.37 -16.64 28.58
C SER A 465 -29.13 -17.93 27.79
N GLY A 466 -30.18 -18.71 27.49
CA GLY A 466 -30.11 -19.92 26.67
C GLY A 466 -30.31 -19.70 25.17
N GLU A 467 -30.65 -18.47 24.75
CA GLU A 467 -30.68 -18.11 23.32
C GLU A 467 -29.24 -18.01 22.77
N THR A 468 -29.01 -18.40 21.52
CA THR A 468 -27.72 -18.18 20.87
C THR A 468 -27.62 -16.77 20.26
N ARG A 469 -26.44 -16.13 20.35
CA ARG A 469 -26.10 -14.84 19.71
C ARG A 469 -24.63 -14.76 19.35
N ARG A 470 -24.25 -13.77 18.55
CA ARG A 470 -22.85 -13.50 18.18
C ARG A 470 -22.05 -12.97 19.37
N VAL A 471 -20.73 -13.09 19.27
CA VAL A 471 -19.78 -12.65 20.31
C VAL A 471 -18.65 -11.86 19.65
N ARG A 472 -18.23 -10.78 20.32
CA ARG A 472 -17.01 -10.00 20.01
C ARG A 472 -16.41 -9.60 21.34
N CYS A 473 -15.17 -9.99 21.61
CA CYS A 473 -14.55 -9.72 22.90
C CYS A 473 -13.87 -8.35 22.95
N VAL A 474 -13.76 -7.80 24.17
CA VAL A 474 -13.08 -6.53 24.47
C VAL A 474 -12.02 -6.76 25.55
N ALA A 475 -10.98 -5.94 25.56
CA ALA A 475 -9.95 -5.87 26.58
C ALA A 475 -9.61 -4.40 26.88
N GLU A 476 -9.03 -4.11 28.04
CA GLU A 476 -8.60 -2.75 28.38
C GLU A 476 -7.47 -2.29 27.43
N GLY A 477 -7.52 -1.06 26.92
CA GLY A 477 -6.43 -0.52 26.09
C GLY A 477 -5.21 -0.07 26.89
N THR A 478 -4.16 0.33 26.19
CA THR A 478 -2.91 0.84 26.81
C THR A 478 -3.05 2.24 27.39
N SER A 479 -4.09 2.98 27.01
CA SER A 479 -4.47 4.27 27.60
C SER A 479 -5.51 4.07 28.70
N GLN A 480 -5.06 3.83 29.94
CA GLN A 480 -5.97 3.91 31.09
C GLN A 480 -6.48 5.35 31.26
N ARG A 481 -7.67 5.63 30.71
CA ARG A 481 -8.48 6.77 31.11
C ARG A 481 -8.92 6.50 32.56
N PRO A 482 -8.62 7.36 33.55
CA PRO A 482 -8.93 7.04 34.93
C PRO A 482 -10.44 6.87 35.12
N ILE A 483 -10.89 5.67 35.49
CA ILE A 483 -12.26 5.45 35.98
C ILE A 483 -12.34 6.13 37.36
N PRO A 484 -13.21 7.12 37.57
CA PRO A 484 -13.38 7.72 38.90
C PRO A 484 -13.84 6.67 39.92
N ALA A 485 -12.95 6.35 40.85
CA ALA A 485 -13.05 5.21 41.78
C ALA A 485 -14.21 5.30 42.80
N SER A 486 -15.01 6.36 42.77
CA SER A 486 -16.20 6.59 43.61
C SER A 486 -17.53 6.24 42.92
N GLY A 487 -17.52 5.85 41.65
CA GLY A 487 -18.56 5.00 41.05
C GLY A 487 -19.89 5.62 40.64
N HIS A 488 -20.30 6.77 41.19
CA HIS A 488 -21.44 7.60 40.72
C HIS A 488 -21.12 9.07 41.06
N PHE A 489 -20.62 9.94 40.18
CA PHE A 489 -20.92 10.32 38.78
C PHE A 489 -22.04 11.33 38.58
N PHE A 490 -23.17 11.25 39.29
CA PHE A 490 -24.30 12.16 39.05
C PHE A 490 -24.44 13.22 40.15
N GLU A 491 -24.28 14.49 39.78
CA GLU A 491 -24.42 15.64 40.69
C GLU A 491 -25.70 16.43 40.39
N VAL A 492 -26.59 16.55 41.38
CA VAL A 492 -27.89 17.22 41.25
C VAL A 492 -27.76 18.71 41.59
N THR A 493 -28.02 19.58 40.62
CA THR A 493 -27.94 21.05 40.78
C THR A 493 -29.31 21.69 40.51
N GLY A 494 -30.27 21.38 41.39
CA GLY A 494 -31.66 21.84 41.26
C GLY A 494 -32.40 21.04 40.18
N ASP A 495 -32.73 21.69 39.07
CA ASP A 495 -33.45 21.09 37.94
C ASP A 495 -32.54 20.41 36.90
N THR A 496 -31.23 20.37 37.13
CA THR A 496 -30.25 19.67 36.27
C THR A 496 -29.47 18.59 37.01
N VAL A 497 -28.90 17.66 36.26
CA VAL A 497 -28.04 16.57 36.76
C VAL A 497 -26.79 16.49 35.88
N LEU A 498 -25.62 16.77 36.45
CA LEU A 498 -24.33 16.65 35.76
C LEU A 498 -23.81 15.21 35.86
N ASP A 499 -23.50 14.59 34.74
CA ASP A 499 -22.81 13.31 34.63
C ASP A 499 -21.29 13.53 34.47
N HIS A 500 -20.54 13.27 35.53
CA HIS A 500 -19.08 13.38 35.58
C HIS A 500 -18.35 12.23 34.82
N ALA A 501 -19.04 11.18 34.35
CA ALA A 501 -18.44 10.14 33.50
C ALA A 501 -18.40 10.56 32.02
N THR A 502 -19.54 11.03 31.50
CA THR A 502 -19.67 11.46 30.10
C THR A 502 -19.30 12.93 29.89
N GLY A 503 -19.43 13.76 30.93
CA GLY A 503 -19.30 15.22 30.88
C GLY A 503 -20.60 15.96 30.54
N LEU A 504 -21.72 15.24 30.42
CA LEU A 504 -23.01 15.76 29.96
C LEU A 504 -23.83 16.35 31.12
N GLU A 505 -24.49 17.48 30.90
CA GLU A 505 -25.48 18.00 31.85
C GLU A 505 -26.90 17.71 31.33
N TRP A 506 -27.75 17.15 32.20
CA TRP A 506 -29.08 16.63 31.86
C TRP A 506 -30.21 17.43 32.50
N GLN A 507 -31.32 17.56 31.79
CA GLN A 507 -32.58 18.00 32.40
C GLN A 507 -33.08 16.93 33.38
N ARG A 508 -33.37 17.31 34.64
CA ARG A 508 -33.84 16.41 35.70
C ARG A 508 -35.28 15.92 35.45
N SER A 509 -36.17 16.85 35.11
CA SER A 509 -37.58 16.59 34.79
C SER A 509 -37.76 15.99 33.38
N THR A 510 -38.96 15.46 33.10
CA THR A 510 -39.39 15.11 31.74
C THR A 510 -40.02 16.32 31.03
N SER A 511 -40.23 16.25 29.71
CA SER A 511 -40.95 17.25 28.94
C SER A 511 -42.38 17.50 29.49
N PRO A 512 -42.96 18.71 29.35
CA PRO A 512 -44.31 19.01 29.89
C PRO A 512 -45.46 18.16 29.34
N GLY A 513 -45.22 17.41 28.27
CA GLY A 513 -46.12 16.44 27.67
C GLY A 513 -45.38 15.58 26.64
N GLN A 514 -46.11 14.66 26.01
CA GLN A 514 -45.63 13.95 24.81
C GLN A 514 -45.64 14.89 23.60
N GLN A 515 -44.65 14.73 22.72
CA GLN A 515 -44.33 15.62 21.61
C GLN A 515 -43.90 14.80 20.38
N TYR A 516 -44.07 15.34 19.17
CA TYR A 516 -43.47 14.75 17.97
C TYR A 516 -41.94 15.02 17.96
N GLN A 517 -41.18 14.30 17.15
CA GLN A 517 -39.70 14.39 17.18
C GLN A 517 -39.20 15.83 16.91
N VAL A 518 -39.78 16.52 15.92
CA VAL A 518 -39.42 17.90 15.57
C VAL A 518 -39.76 18.91 16.67
N ASP A 519 -40.87 18.70 17.37
CA ASP A 519 -41.25 19.52 18.53
C ASP A 519 -40.30 19.26 19.71
N SER A 520 -39.82 18.02 19.87
CA SER A 520 -38.87 17.63 20.92
C SER A 520 -37.48 18.24 20.72
N VAL A 521 -37.03 18.36 19.47
CA VAL A 521 -35.82 19.14 19.12
C VAL A 521 -36.06 20.61 19.48
N SER A 522 -37.15 21.20 18.99
CA SER A 522 -37.50 22.61 19.21
C SER A 522 -37.66 22.95 20.71
N TYR A 523 -38.23 22.03 21.49
CA TYR A 523 -38.39 22.13 22.94
C TYR A 523 -37.04 22.17 23.67
N CYS A 524 -36.07 21.34 23.25
CA CYS A 524 -34.75 21.36 23.85
C CYS A 524 -33.91 22.55 23.39
N GLU A 525 -33.90 22.91 22.11
CA GLU A 525 -33.17 24.09 21.61
C GLU A 525 -33.74 25.41 22.18
N GLY A 526 -35.03 25.44 22.54
CA GLY A 526 -35.68 26.54 23.24
C GLY A 526 -35.61 26.49 24.77
N LEU A 527 -34.98 25.47 25.37
CA LEU A 527 -34.94 25.31 26.83
C LEU A 527 -33.96 26.30 27.47
N SER A 528 -34.42 27.00 28.51
CA SER A 528 -33.59 27.82 29.39
C SER A 528 -33.68 27.29 30.82
N LEU A 529 -32.67 26.52 31.24
CA LEU A 529 -32.66 25.79 32.51
C LEU A 529 -31.26 25.84 33.15
N GLY A 530 -31.18 25.97 34.48
CA GLY A 530 -29.90 26.09 35.21
C GLY A 530 -29.06 27.34 34.84
N GLY A 531 -29.67 28.34 34.18
CA GLY A 531 -28.93 29.45 33.56
C GLY A 531 -28.19 29.08 32.26
N LYS A 532 -28.55 27.94 31.65
CA LYS A 532 -28.02 27.42 30.38
C LYS A 532 -29.09 27.47 29.29
N THR A 533 -28.67 27.72 28.06
CA THR A 533 -29.55 27.87 26.87
C THR A 533 -29.01 27.13 25.64
N ASP A 534 -28.03 26.25 25.85
CA ASP A 534 -27.34 25.42 24.85
C ASP A 534 -27.76 23.95 24.98
N TRP A 535 -29.04 23.75 25.29
CA TRP A 535 -29.69 22.45 25.42
C TRP A 535 -30.06 21.87 24.05
N ARG A 536 -30.03 20.55 23.93
CA ARG A 536 -30.30 19.78 22.71
C ARG A 536 -31.02 18.47 23.03
N LEU A 537 -31.59 17.86 22.00
CA LEU A 537 -32.11 16.49 22.10
C LEU A 537 -30.92 15.50 22.11
N PRO A 538 -30.85 14.55 23.05
CA PRO A 538 -29.77 13.56 23.17
C PRO A 538 -29.83 12.50 22.06
N THR A 539 -28.69 11.90 21.73
CA THR A 539 -28.58 10.68 20.91
C THR A 539 -29.03 9.43 21.69
N VAL A 540 -29.18 8.29 21.00
CA VAL A 540 -29.48 7.01 21.65
C VAL A 540 -28.40 6.60 22.65
N ALA A 541 -27.12 6.74 22.30
CA ALA A 541 -26.01 6.40 23.19
C ALA A 541 -26.09 7.19 24.51
N GLU A 542 -26.44 8.49 24.43
CA GLU A 542 -26.61 9.36 25.59
C GLU A 542 -27.83 8.95 26.43
N LEU A 543 -29.01 8.74 25.84
CA LEU A 543 -30.19 8.30 26.59
C LEU A 543 -30.03 6.89 27.19
N SER A 544 -29.40 5.97 26.48
CA SER A 544 -29.09 4.62 26.98
C SER A 544 -28.06 4.64 28.10
N SER A 545 -27.22 5.67 28.22
CA SER A 545 -26.31 5.82 29.37
C SER A 545 -27.06 6.09 30.69
N LEU A 546 -28.29 6.62 30.64
CA LEU A 546 -29.15 6.80 31.81
C LEU A 546 -29.88 5.53 32.26
N VAL A 547 -29.76 4.42 31.50
CA VAL A 547 -30.46 3.16 31.77
C VAL A 547 -29.55 2.22 32.58
N PRO A 548 -29.69 2.11 33.92
CA PRO A 548 -28.99 1.07 34.69
C PRO A 548 -29.31 -0.32 34.11
N GLY A 549 -28.27 -1.15 33.89
CA GLY A 549 -28.44 -2.51 33.39
C GLY A 549 -29.18 -3.40 34.40
N ARG A 550 -28.92 -3.17 35.68
CA ARG A 550 -29.41 -3.95 36.84
C ARG A 550 -30.47 -3.21 37.65
N LYS A 551 -31.61 -2.88 37.04
CA LYS A 551 -32.79 -2.34 37.75
C LYS A 551 -34.02 -3.22 37.57
N ALA A 552 -34.66 -3.56 38.69
CA ALA A 552 -35.83 -4.45 38.77
C ALA A 552 -37.19 -3.76 38.67
N VAL A 553 -37.24 -2.43 38.81
CA VAL A 553 -38.48 -1.67 38.80
C VAL A 553 -38.47 -0.61 37.70
N SER A 554 -39.47 -0.71 36.82
CA SER A 554 -39.80 0.36 35.87
C SER A 554 -40.19 1.64 36.64
N PRO A 555 -39.77 2.83 36.19
CA PRO A 555 -38.96 3.10 35.00
C PRO A 555 -37.48 2.70 35.18
N HIS A 556 -36.85 2.19 34.13
CA HIS A 556 -35.44 1.77 34.04
C HIS A 556 -34.49 2.99 33.96
N ILE A 557 -34.50 3.81 35.01
CA ILE A 557 -33.68 5.01 35.25
C ILE A 557 -33.66 5.25 36.77
N ASP A 558 -32.62 5.87 37.33
CA ASP A 558 -32.66 6.26 38.75
C ASP A 558 -33.65 7.42 38.98
N LEU A 559 -34.66 7.20 39.83
CA LEU A 559 -35.68 8.19 40.16
C LEU A 559 -35.27 9.16 41.29
N THR A 560 -34.20 8.86 42.03
CA THR A 560 -33.59 9.79 42.98
C THR A 560 -32.83 10.90 42.24
N LEU A 561 -32.21 10.54 41.09
CA LEU A 561 -31.56 11.46 40.16
C LEU A 561 -32.55 12.09 39.18
N PHE A 562 -33.47 11.33 38.60
CA PHE A 562 -34.41 11.80 37.58
C PHE A 562 -35.86 11.66 38.05
N SER A 563 -36.20 12.43 39.09
CA SER A 563 -37.53 12.45 39.70
C SER A 563 -38.63 12.85 38.71
N GLY A 564 -39.74 12.09 38.69
CA GLY A 564 -40.89 12.35 37.81
C GLY A 564 -40.78 11.74 36.40
N THR A 565 -39.72 10.97 36.10
CA THR A 565 -39.56 10.31 34.80
C THR A 565 -40.67 9.29 34.55
N GLN A 566 -41.32 9.40 33.39
CA GLN A 566 -42.40 8.52 32.96
C GLN A 566 -41.84 7.18 32.44
N SER A 567 -42.48 6.07 32.79
CA SER A 567 -42.25 4.73 32.20
C SER A 567 -42.78 4.70 30.77
N SER A 568 -42.00 5.22 29.81
CA SER A 568 -42.43 5.39 28.42
C SER A 568 -41.22 5.56 27.49
N PHE A 569 -41.49 5.83 26.22
CA PHE A 569 -40.50 6.12 25.18
C PHE A 569 -40.06 7.59 25.23
N TYR A 570 -38.78 7.83 24.93
CA TYR A 570 -38.14 9.14 24.88
C TYR A 570 -37.45 9.33 23.53
N TRP A 571 -37.72 10.45 22.85
CA TRP A 571 -37.12 10.78 21.56
C TRP A 571 -35.62 11.00 21.66
N SER A 572 -34.90 10.54 20.63
CA SER A 572 -33.49 10.84 20.42
C SER A 572 -33.22 11.56 19.10
N ALA A 573 -32.05 12.18 19.02
CA ALA A 573 -31.49 12.83 17.84
C ALA A 573 -30.65 11.91 16.95
N SER A 574 -30.51 10.61 17.28
CA SER A 574 -29.77 9.69 16.41
C SER A 574 -30.49 9.53 15.05
N PRO A 575 -29.77 9.58 13.92
CA PRO A 575 -30.36 9.34 12.61
C PRO A 575 -30.89 7.90 12.49
N VAL A 576 -31.86 7.70 11.59
CA VAL A 576 -32.28 6.38 11.14
C VAL A 576 -31.95 6.25 9.66
N SER A 577 -30.88 5.53 9.36
CA SER A 577 -30.45 5.32 7.97
C SER A 577 -31.54 4.59 7.16
N GLY A 578 -32.03 5.21 6.09
CA GLY A 578 -33.01 4.62 5.17
C GLY A 578 -34.48 4.60 5.63
N SER A 579 -34.89 5.39 6.64
CA SER A 579 -36.29 5.41 7.11
C SER A 579 -36.82 6.82 7.44
N SER A 580 -38.15 6.96 7.51
CA SER A 580 -38.86 8.11 8.07
C SER A 580 -39.26 7.91 9.55
N SER A 581 -38.57 7.00 10.24
CA SER A 581 -38.66 6.80 11.69
C SER A 581 -37.58 7.60 12.41
N GLY A 582 -37.75 7.82 13.71
CA GLY A 582 -36.68 8.22 14.62
C GLY A 582 -36.37 7.09 15.63
N TRP A 583 -35.23 7.16 16.31
CA TRP A 583 -34.94 6.27 17.43
C TRP A 583 -35.52 6.81 18.74
N VAL A 584 -36.09 5.91 19.56
CA VAL A 584 -36.52 6.18 20.93
C VAL A 584 -35.82 5.24 21.91
N VAL A 585 -35.57 5.72 23.13
CA VAL A 585 -35.18 4.87 24.27
C VAL A 585 -36.40 4.69 25.19
N SER A 586 -36.69 3.46 25.56
CA SER A 586 -37.76 3.11 26.49
C SER A 586 -37.23 3.08 27.91
N PHE A 587 -37.69 3.97 28.79
CA PHE A 587 -37.53 3.76 30.23
C PHE A 587 -38.58 2.79 30.79
N GLY A 588 -39.49 2.23 29.98
CA GLY A 588 -40.42 1.19 30.42
C GLY A 588 -39.74 -0.15 30.70
N ASP A 589 -38.72 -0.49 29.92
CA ASP A 589 -37.96 -1.75 29.99
C ASP A 589 -36.43 -1.57 29.80
N GLY A 590 -35.98 -0.40 29.33
CA GLY A 590 -34.57 -0.05 29.08
C GLY A 590 -34.08 -0.32 27.64
N SER A 591 -34.93 -0.80 26.73
CA SER A 591 -34.57 -1.12 25.35
C SER A 591 -34.67 0.10 24.41
N THR A 592 -34.07 0.02 23.22
CA THR A 592 -34.23 1.02 22.14
C THR A 592 -35.25 0.54 21.12
N TYR A 593 -36.02 1.45 20.51
CA TYR A 593 -36.96 1.11 19.44
C TYR A 593 -36.92 2.13 18.31
N GLY A 594 -37.21 1.68 17.08
CA GLY A 594 -37.56 2.59 15.99
C GLY A 594 -39.05 2.97 16.11
N ALA A 595 -39.34 4.27 16.08
CA ALA A 595 -40.70 4.81 16.12
C ALA A 595 -40.96 5.74 14.94
N GLY A 596 -42.10 5.60 14.27
CA GLY A 596 -42.51 6.55 13.23
C GLY A 596 -42.65 7.97 13.81
N VAL A 597 -42.13 8.99 13.12
CA VAL A 597 -42.11 10.38 13.64
C VAL A 597 -43.51 11.00 13.85
N ALA A 598 -44.56 10.34 13.33
CA ALA A 598 -45.97 10.68 13.55
C ALA A 598 -46.53 10.19 14.92
N HIS A 599 -45.71 9.61 15.80
CA HIS A 599 -46.09 9.32 17.19
C HIS A 599 -45.60 10.42 18.13
N ALA A 600 -46.40 10.75 19.14
CA ALA A 600 -45.97 11.63 20.22
C ALA A 600 -45.38 10.79 21.38
N VAL A 601 -44.14 11.06 21.78
CA VAL A 601 -43.50 10.45 22.96
C VAL A 601 -42.78 11.52 23.79
N TRP A 602 -42.13 11.15 24.91
CA TRP A 602 -41.54 12.14 25.81
C TRP A 602 -40.18 12.64 25.30
N ALA A 603 -39.67 13.72 25.89
CA ALA A 603 -38.33 14.23 25.66
C ALA A 603 -37.62 14.52 27.00
N ARG A 604 -36.29 14.41 26.98
CA ARG A 604 -35.39 14.91 28.02
C ARG A 604 -34.23 15.57 27.30
N CYS A 605 -33.87 16.79 27.71
CA CYS A 605 -32.78 17.51 27.09
C CYS A 605 -31.44 17.21 27.77
N VAL A 606 -30.37 17.33 26.98
CA VAL A 606 -28.97 17.25 27.42
C VAL A 606 -28.21 18.46 26.86
N ARG A 607 -27.02 18.73 27.37
CA ARG A 607 -26.03 19.63 26.76
C ARG A 607 -24.67 18.93 26.76
#